data_AF-A0A401TC35-F1
#
_entry.id   AF-A0A401TC35-F1
#
_cell.length_a   1.000
_cell.length_b   1.000
_cell.length_c   1.000
_cell.angle_alpha   90.00
_cell.angle_beta   90.00
_cell.angle_gamma   90.00
#
_symmetry.space_group_name_H-M   'P 1'
#
loop_
_entity.id
_entity.type
_entity.pdbx_description
1 polymer ?
#
loop_
_entity_poly.entity_id
_entity_poly.type
_entity_poly.pdbx_seq_one_letter_code
_entity_poly.pdbx_strand_id
1 'polypeptide(L)'
;ICANILRLCLRELFEFRYMQTDPNWSNFFFDPDSRKVSLLDFGATREFDSSFTDEYIEVIRSAAERDRETVLKKSIRLKFLTGLETKVRRESGSSENQA
;
A
#
# COMPACT_ATOMS: atom_id res chain seq x y z
N ILE A 1 9.37 16.71 2.25
CA ILE A 1 9.17 16.12 0.90
C ILE A 1 8.48 14.77 1.03
N CYS A 2 9.07 13.77 1.68
CA CYS A 2 8.51 12.41 1.79
C CYS A 2 7.08 12.35 2.35
N ALA A 3 6.76 13.14 3.38
CA ALA A 3 5.40 13.20 3.93
C ALA A 3 4.35 13.68 2.91
N ASN A 4 4.71 14.60 2.01
CA ASN A 4 3.81 15.09 0.97
C ASN A 4 3.63 14.04 -0.15
N ILE A 5 4.68 13.29 -0.49
CA ILE A 5 4.59 12.17 -1.43
C ILE A 5 3.69 11.06 -0.87
N LEU A 6 3.87 10.70 0.41
CA LEU A 6 2.99 9.73 1.05
C LEU A 6 1.53 10.21 1.09
N ARG A 7 1.31 11.49 1.42
CA ARG A 7 -0.03 12.09 1.39
C ARG A 7 -0.65 12.06 0.00
N LEU A 8 0.12 12.36 -1.05
CA LEU A 8 -0.33 12.27 -2.42
C LEU A 8 -0.73 10.83 -2.77
N CYS A 9 0.13 9.85 -2.50
CA CYS A 9 -0.14 8.43 -2.75
C CYS A 9 -1.43 7.94 -2.06
N LEU A 10 -1.67 8.35 -0.81
CA LEU A 10 -2.92 8.03 -0.11
C LEU A 10 -4.15 8.68 -0.79
N ARG A 11 -4.03 9.91 -1.29
CA ARG A 11 -5.13 10.56 -2.02
C ARG A 11 -5.37 9.90 -3.38
N GLU A 12 -4.32 9.54 -4.11
CA GLU A 12 -4.43 8.82 -5.37
C GLU A 12 -5.16 7.49 -5.22
N LEU A 13 -4.87 6.74 -4.15
CA LEU A 13 -5.53 5.46 -3.86
C LEU A 13 -6.97 5.61 -3.36
N PHE A 14 -7.23 6.54 -2.42
CA PHE A 14 -8.49 6.53 -1.65
C PHE A 14 -9.43 7.71 -1.93
N GLU A 15 -8.93 8.81 -2.49
CA GLU A 15 -9.73 9.99 -2.86
C GLU A 15 -10.00 10.00 -4.36
N PHE A 16 -8.94 9.90 -5.17
CA PHE A 16 -9.03 9.94 -6.63
C PHE A 16 -9.33 8.57 -7.24
N ARG A 17 -8.91 7.49 -6.56
CA ARG A 17 -8.92 6.11 -7.08
C ARG A 17 -8.24 6.00 -8.45
N TYR A 18 -7.25 6.85 -8.66
CA TYR A 18 -6.48 6.98 -9.89
C TYR A 18 -5.05 7.29 -9.50
N MET A 19 -4.14 6.35 -9.74
CA MET A 19 -2.78 6.41 -9.22
C MET A 19 -1.77 6.21 -10.34
N GLN A 20 -0.70 7.00 -10.32
CA GLN A 20 0.48 6.72 -11.13
C GLN A 20 1.20 5.50 -10.57
N THR A 21 1.14 4.39 -11.31
CA THR A 21 1.78 3.12 -10.91
C THR A 21 3.23 2.98 -11.37
N ASP A 22 3.75 4.01 -12.04
CA ASP A 22 5.13 4.05 -12.52
C ASP A 22 6.11 4.21 -11.35
N PRO A 23 7.09 3.31 -11.17
CA PRO A 23 8.13 3.44 -10.15
C PRO A 23 9.19 4.53 -10.46
N ASN A 24 9.11 5.22 -11.60
CA ASN A 24 10.13 6.17 -12.02
C ASN A 24 10.08 7.51 -11.24
N TRP A 25 11.05 7.67 -10.33
CA TRP A 25 11.22 8.90 -9.54
C TRP A 25 11.56 10.14 -10.38
N SER A 26 12.08 10.01 -11.60
CA SER A 26 12.35 11.17 -12.46
C SER A 26 11.08 11.92 -12.87
N ASN A 27 9.91 11.29 -12.71
CA ASN A 27 8.62 11.94 -12.95
C ASN A 27 8.22 12.93 -11.84
N PHE A 28 8.96 12.98 -10.74
CA PHE A 28 8.71 13.88 -9.61
C PHE A 28 9.81 14.93 -9.52
N PHE A 29 9.50 16.15 -9.94
CA PHE A 29 10.42 17.28 -9.80
C PHE A 29 10.10 18.07 -8.53
N PHE A 30 11.04 18.14 -7.59
CA PHE A 30 10.90 18.97 -6.40
C PHE A 30 11.50 20.35 -6.63
N ASP A 31 10.66 21.37 -6.52
CA ASP A 31 11.09 22.77 -6.50
C ASP A 31 11.37 23.20 -5.05
N PRO A 32 12.63 23.47 -4.68
CA PRO A 32 12.99 23.86 -3.32
C PRO A 32 12.47 25.24 -2.91
N ASP A 33 12.29 26.15 -3.86
CA ASP A 33 11.88 27.54 -3.58
C ASP A 33 10.38 27.60 -3.27
N SER A 34 9.56 26.92 -4.07
CA SER A 34 8.11 26.84 -3.84
C SER A 34 7.69 25.68 -2.92
N ARG A 35 8.62 24.77 -2.59
CA ARG A 35 8.41 23.50 -1.85
C ARG A 35 7.33 22.61 -2.48
N LYS A 36 7.16 22.70 -3.80
CA LYS A 36 6.18 21.90 -4.56
C LYS A 36 6.83 20.70 -5.23
N VAL A 37 6.02 19.69 -5.46
CA VAL A 37 6.38 18.53 -6.29
C VAL A 37 5.55 18.59 -7.55
N SER A 38 6.20 18.66 -8.70
CA SER A 38 5.58 18.62 -10.02
C SER A 38 5.66 17.20 -10.57
N LEU A 39 4.52 16.64 -10.97
CA LEU A 39 4.41 15.36 -11.67
C LEU A 39 4.51 15.62 -13.18
N LEU A 40 5.49 15.01 -13.85
CA LEU A 40 5.77 15.27 -15.27
C LEU A 40 5.02 14.33 -16.23
N ASP A 41 4.64 13.14 -15.77
CA ASP A 41 4.08 12.11 -16.65
C ASP A 41 2.94 11.35 -15.96
N PHE A 42 1.83 11.20 -16.66
CA PHE A 42 0.64 10.44 -16.23
C PHE A 42 0.37 9.25 -17.17
N GLY A 43 1.29 8.87 -18.06
CA GLY A 43 1.07 7.82 -19.07
C GLY A 43 0.85 6.42 -18.50
N ALA A 44 1.26 6.16 -17.25
CA ALA A 44 1.11 4.88 -16.56
C ALA A 44 0.16 4.96 -15.35
N THR A 45 -0.78 5.90 -15.38
CA THR A 45 -1.85 5.95 -14.40
C THR A 45 -2.87 4.83 -14.60
N ARG A 46 -3.41 4.34 -13.49
CA ARG A 46 -4.44 3.30 -13.48
C ARG A 46 -5.58 3.70 -12.57
N GLU A 47 -6.79 3.41 -13.02
CA GLU A 47 -8.00 3.51 -12.22
C GLU A 47 -8.15 2.26 -11.35
N PHE A 48 -8.61 2.47 -10.12
CA PHE A 48 -8.90 1.41 -9.16
C PHE A 48 -10.39 1.41 -8.86
N ASP A 49 -10.98 0.22 -8.91
CA ASP A 49 -12.38 0.03 -8.54
C ASP A 49 -12.60 0.35 -7.05
N SER A 50 -13.75 0.95 -6.72
CA SER A 50 -14.05 1.34 -5.35
C SER A 50 -14.05 0.15 -4.39
N SER A 51 -14.58 -1.00 -4.80
CA SER A 51 -14.62 -2.20 -3.97
C SER A 51 -13.21 -2.69 -3.62
N PHE A 52 -12.25 -2.58 -4.55
CA PHE A 52 -10.86 -2.88 -4.27
C PHE A 52 -10.26 -1.88 -3.27
N THR A 53 -10.44 -0.58 -3.49
CA THR A 53 -9.86 0.46 -2.61
C THR A 53 -10.44 0.42 -1.19
N ASP A 54 -11.72 0.09 -1.05
CA ASP A 54 -12.43 -0.02 0.22
C ASP A 54 -11.95 -1.25 1.01
N GLU A 55 -11.67 -2.37 0.35
CA GLU A 55 -11.04 -3.51 1.01
C GLU A 55 -9.56 -3.24 1.35
N TYR A 56 -8.86 -2.48 0.51
CA TYR A 56 -7.45 -2.15 0.71
C TYR A 56 -7.23 -1.21 1.91
N ILE A 57 -8.06 -0.17 2.09
CA ILE A 57 -7.93 0.74 3.24
C ILE A 57 -8.15 0.00 4.56
N GLU A 58 -9.00 -1.03 4.55
CA GLU A 58 -9.25 -1.85 5.73
C GLU A 58 -8.06 -2.73 6.11
N VAL A 59 -7.28 -3.21 5.13
CA VAL A 59 -5.99 -3.86 5.40
C VAL A 59 -5.03 -2.88 6.07
N ILE A 60 -4.92 -1.66 5.55
CA ILE A 60 -4.05 -0.62 6.11
C ILE A 60 -4.49 -0.27 7.54
N ARG A 61 -5.79 -0.06 7.78
CA ARG A 61 -6.33 0.22 9.12
C ARG A 61 -6.02 -0.90 10.10
N SER A 62 -6.30 -2.15 9.70
CA SER A 62 -6.04 -3.32 10.54
C SER A 62 -4.55 -3.46 10.87
N ALA A 63 -3.67 -3.14 9.91
CA ALA A 63 -2.23 -3.14 10.14
C ALA A 63 -1.81 -2.04 11.12
N ALA A 64 -2.39 -0.84 11.02
CA ALA A 64 -2.13 0.27 11.95
C ALA A 64 -2.60 -0.07 13.38
N GLU A 65 -3.70 -0.81 13.53
CA GLU A 65 -4.25 -1.29 14.79
C GLU A 65 -3.55 -2.56 15.32
N ARG A 66 -2.59 -3.10 14.57
CA ARG A 66 -1.86 -4.36 14.87
C ARG A 66 -2.75 -5.61 14.89
N ASP A 67 -3.90 -5.57 14.24
CA ASP A 67 -4.78 -6.73 14.04
C ASP A 67 -4.27 -7.62 12.90
N ARG A 68 -3.40 -8.56 13.26
CA ARG A 68 -2.79 -9.50 12.31
C ARG A 68 -3.81 -10.45 11.67
N GLU A 69 -4.89 -10.77 12.35
CA GLU A 69 -5.89 -11.73 11.86
C GLU A 69 -6.71 -11.08 10.74
N THR A 70 -7.20 -9.87 10.96
CA THR A 70 -7.95 -9.13 9.94
C THR A 70 -7.07 -8.77 8.75
N VAL A 71 -5.81 -8.38 8.97
CA VAL A 71 -4.84 -8.16 7.89
C VAL A 71 -4.71 -9.40 7.01
N LEU A 72 -4.50 -10.58 7.61
CA LEU A 72 -4.36 -11.82 6.86
C LEU A 72 -5.63 -12.16 6.08
N LYS A 73 -6.79 -12.11 6.73
CA LYS A 73 -8.09 -12.46 6.13
C LYS A 73 -8.39 -11.58 4.92
N LYS A 74 -8.22 -10.26 5.06
CA LYS A 74 -8.47 -9.31 3.97
C LYS A 74 -7.39 -9.40 2.87
N SER A 75 -6.13 -9.65 3.22
CA SER A 75 -5.06 -9.85 2.22
C SER A 75 -5.29 -11.09 1.34
N ILE A 76 -5.85 -12.17 1.89
CA ILE A 76 -6.25 -13.35 1.11
C ILE A 76 -7.45 -13.01 0.21
N ARG A 77 -8.44 -12.28 0.72
CA ARG A 77 -9.62 -11.86 -0.04
C ARG A 77 -9.26 -10.96 -1.23
N LEU A 78 -8.33 -10.03 -1.03
CA LEU A 78 -7.71 -9.20 -2.07
C LEU A 78 -6.75 -9.97 -3.00
N LYS A 79 -6.53 -11.27 -2.74
CA LYS A 79 -5.60 -12.15 -3.48
C LYS A 79 -4.14 -11.69 -3.46
N PHE A 80 -3.75 -10.83 -2.52
CA PHE A 80 -2.33 -10.51 -2.27
C PHE A 80 -1.58 -11.70 -1.67
N LEU A 81 -2.31 -12.50 -0.89
CA LEU A 81 -1.83 -13.76 -0.33
C LEU A 81 -2.63 -14.90 -0.93
N THR A 82 -1.94 -15.97 -1.26
CA THR A 82 -2.58 -17.19 -1.78
C THR A 82 -3.26 -18.01 -0.68
N GLY A 83 -3.00 -17.67 0.59
CA GLY A 83 -3.42 -18.43 1.76
C GLY A 83 -2.50 -19.60 2.09
N LEU A 84 -1.60 -19.98 1.17
CA LEU A 84 -0.61 -21.04 1.35
C LEU A 84 0.56 -20.59 2.25
N GLU A 85 0.91 -19.30 2.26
CA GLU A 85 2.02 -18.81 3.09
C GLU A 85 1.73 -18.95 4.60
N THR A 86 0.45 -19.01 4.99
CA THR A 86 0.02 -19.16 6.38
C THR A 86 0.39 -20.51 7.01
N LYS A 87 0.74 -21.52 6.21
CA LYS A 87 1.26 -22.81 6.75
C LYS A 87 2.72 -22.68 7.16
N VAL A 88 3.54 -22.08 6.30
CA VAL A 88 4.99 -21.92 6.54
C VAL A 88 5.27 -21.06 7.77
N ARG A 89 4.53 -19.97 7.97
CA ARG A 89 4.74 -19.06 9.12
C ARG A 89 4.32 -19.66 10.47
N ARG A 90 3.39 -20.62 10.49
CA ARG A 90 2.99 -21.31 11.74
C ARG A 90 4.05 -22.30 12.19
N GLU A 91 4.78 -22.91 11.26
CA GLU A 91 5.84 -23.88 11.57
C GLU A 91 7.15 -23.21 11.99
N SER A 92 7.43 -21.97 11.55
CA SER A 92 8.63 -21.22 11.93
C SER A 92 8.53 -20.48 13.28
N GLY A 93 7.32 -20.35 13.87
CA GLY A 93 7.11 -19.66 15.14
C GLY A 93 7.26 -20.53 16.39
N SER A 94 7.47 -21.84 16.23
CA SER A 94 7.51 -22.82 17.32
C SER A 94 8.92 -23.14 17.83
N SER A 95 9.98 -22.53 17.29
CA SER A 95 11.38 -22.92 17.58
C SER A 95 12.22 -21.87 18.31
N GLU A 96 11.69 -20.69 18.65
CA GLU A 96 12.49 -19.61 19.29
C GLU A 96 12.21 -19.43 20.79
N ASN A 97 11.68 -20.43 21.50
CA ASN A 97 11.45 -20.32 22.95
C ASN A 97 12.05 -21.47 23.78
N GLN A 98 13.26 -21.91 23.43
CA GLN A 98 14.14 -22.70 24.28
C GLN A 98 15.60 -22.31 24.03
N ALA A 99 16.07 -21.27 24.72
CA ALA A 99 17.45 -21.07 25.16
C ALA A 99 17.48 -19.97 26.23
#